data_AF-A0AAU5LTF5-F1
#
_entry.id   AF-A0AAU5LTF5-F1
#
_cell.length_a   1.000
_cell.length_b   1.000
_cell.length_c   1.000
_cell.angle_alpha   90.00
_cell.angle_beta   90.00
_cell.angle_gamma   90.00
#
_symmetry.space_group_name_H-M   'P 1'
#
loop_
_entity.id
_entity.type
_entity.pdbx_description
1 polymer ?
#
loop_
_entity_poly.entity_id
_entity_poly.type
_entity_poly.pdbx_seq_one_letter_code
_entity_poly.pdbx_strand_id
1 'polypeptide(L)'
;MTEVEMANARQNLVDLAVSQALDLRKIYVERIESAPDAFDALLTEVTQGGVERILVPGLHHLAVIGDPRAIRNDLQKDGVDVLIARHID
;
A
#
# COMPACT_ATOMS: atom_id res chain seq x y z
N MET A 1 -9.08 11.61 3.15
CA MET A 1 -9.12 11.71 1.69
C MET A 1 -10.57 11.88 1.25
N THR A 2 -10.83 12.80 0.33
CA THR A 2 -12.12 12.93 -0.37
C THR A 2 -12.32 11.76 -1.35
N GLU A 3 -13.54 11.57 -1.87
CA GLU A 3 -13.81 10.54 -2.90
C GLU A 3 -12.97 10.75 -4.17
N VAL A 4 -12.75 12.02 -4.55
CA VAL A 4 -11.92 12.39 -5.70
C VAL A 4 -10.45 12.06 -5.44
N GLU A 5 -9.92 12.41 -4.27
CA GLU A 5 -8.56 12.03 -3.87
C GLU A 5 -8.37 10.51 -3.85
N MET A 6 -9.38 9.77 -3.40
CA MET A 6 -9.35 8.31 -3.36
C MET A 6 -9.33 7.70 -4.77
N ALA A 7 -10.15 8.23 -5.69
CA ALA A 7 -10.15 7.82 -7.08
C ALA A 7 -8.80 8.10 -7.75
N ASN A 8 -8.23 9.28 -7.50
CA ASN A 8 -6.90 9.65 -8.02
C ASN A 8 -5.80 8.76 -7.45
N ALA A 9 -5.82 8.45 -6.15
CA ALA A 9 -4.83 7.56 -5.54
C ALA A 9 -4.92 6.15 -6.11
N ARG A 10 -6.14 5.64 -6.31
CA ARG A 10 -6.37 4.34 -6.96
C ARG A 10 -5.80 4.35 -8.38
N GLN A 11 -6.06 5.39 -9.17
CA GLN A 11 -5.54 5.49 -10.53
C GLN A 11 -4.00 5.53 -10.54
N ASN A 12 -3.40 6.33 -9.65
CA ASN A 12 -1.95 6.42 -9.54
C ASN A 12 -1.31 5.07 -9.17
N LEU A 13 -1.94 4.28 -8.29
CA LEU A 13 -1.47 2.93 -7.95
C LEU A 13 -1.54 1.99 -9.16
N VAL A 14 -2.61 2.06 -9.95
CA VAL A 14 -2.77 1.28 -11.18
C VAL A 14 -1.72 1.68 -12.21
N ASP A 15 -1.52 2.98 -12.44
CA ASP A 15 -0.54 3.49 -13.39
C ASP A 15 0.89 3.09 -12.99
N LEU A 16 1.21 3.14 -11.70
CA LEU A 16 2.49 2.66 -11.19
C LEU A 16 2.65 1.16 -11.46
N ALA A 17 1.66 0.33 -11.14
CA ALA A 17 1.72 -1.11 -11.39
C ALA A 17 1.97 -1.41 -12.87
N VAL A 18 1.25 -0.75 -13.78
CA VAL A 18 1.43 -0.88 -15.23
C VAL A 18 2.84 -0.46 -15.65
N SER A 19 3.35 0.68 -15.16
CA SER A 19 4.68 1.17 -15.50
C SER A 19 5.81 0.24 -15.05
N GLN A 20 5.57 -0.52 -13.98
CA GLN A 20 6.50 -1.50 -13.42
C GLN A 20 6.26 -2.93 -13.93
N ALA A 21 5.33 -3.11 -14.89
CA ALA A 21 4.90 -4.41 -15.41
C ALA A 21 4.47 -5.39 -14.29
N LEU A 22 3.81 -4.88 -13.26
CA LEU A 22 3.31 -5.65 -12.12
C LEU A 22 1.87 -6.10 -12.36
N ASP A 23 1.57 -7.33 -11.95
CA ASP A 23 0.20 -7.83 -11.87
C ASP A 23 -0.45 -7.37 -10.56
N LEU A 24 -1.29 -6.35 -10.65
CA LEU A 24 -1.96 -5.77 -9.48
C LEU A 24 -3.09 -6.69 -9.00
N ARG A 25 -2.80 -7.53 -8.00
CA ARG A 25 -3.76 -8.50 -7.47
C ARG A 25 -4.97 -7.87 -6.77
N LYS A 26 -4.72 -6.86 -5.93
CA LYS A 26 -5.76 -6.28 -5.07
C LYS A 26 -5.37 -4.89 -4.57
N ILE A 27 -6.37 -4.05 -4.34
CA ILE A 27 -6.22 -2.74 -3.70
C ILE A 27 -7.02 -2.76 -2.40
N TYR A 28 -6.35 -2.48 -1.29
CA TYR A 28 -6.94 -2.36 0.03
C TYR A 28 -7.23 -0.89 0.31
N VAL A 29 -8.43 -0.62 0.82
CA VAL A 29 -8.85 0.74 1.20
C VAL A 29 -9.33 0.66 2.63
N GLU A 30 -8.61 1.35 3.52
CA GLU A 30 -9.01 1.47 4.92
C GLU A 30 -10.15 2.47 5.04
N ARG A 31 -11.21 2.11 5.77
CA ARG A 31 -12.29 3.04 6.10
C ARG A 31 -12.07 3.51 7.54
N ILE A 32 -12.11 4.83 7.76
CA ILE A 32 -11.89 5.45 9.08
C ILE A 32 -12.88 4.92 10.14
N GLU A 33 -14.03 4.40 9.70
CA GLU A 33 -15.10 3.89 10.57
C GLU A 33 -14.89 2.43 11.02
N SER A 34 -13.90 1.71 10.47
CA SER A 34 -13.56 0.34 10.85
C SER A 34 -12.18 0.27 11.53
N ALA A 35 -11.99 -0.73 12.39
CA ALA A 35 -10.65 -1.16 12.82
C ALA A 35 -9.78 -1.46 11.57
N PRO A 36 -8.43 -1.47 11.66
CA PRO A 36 -7.53 -1.55 10.50
C PRO A 36 -7.53 -2.92 9.77
N ASP A 37 -8.71 -3.39 9.38
CA ASP A 37 -8.97 -4.70 8.79
C ASP A 37 -8.33 -4.82 7.41
N ALA A 38 -8.28 -3.71 6.66
CA ALA A 38 -7.75 -3.73 5.31
C ALA A 38 -6.21 -3.84 5.32
N PHE A 39 -5.56 -3.21 6.29
CA PHE A 39 -4.12 -3.33 6.47
C PHE A 39 -3.70 -4.71 6.99
N ASP A 40 -4.41 -5.25 7.97
CA ASP A 40 -4.13 -6.60 8.50
C ASP A 40 -4.31 -7.68 7.41
N ALA A 41 -5.31 -7.52 6.54
CA ALA A 41 -5.51 -8.38 5.39
C ALA A 41 -4.34 -8.30 4.39
N LEU A 42 -3.78 -7.09 4.15
CA LEU A 42 -2.60 -6.91 3.32
C LEU A 42 -1.39 -7.64 3.91
N LEU A 43 -1.11 -7.46 5.22
CA LEU A 43 0.00 -8.15 5.88
C LEU A 43 -0.15 -9.67 5.86
N THR A 44 -1.37 -10.16 6.02
CA THR A 44 -1.65 -11.60 5.94
C THR A 44 -1.31 -12.15 4.56
N GLU A 45 -1.62 -11.45 3.47
CA GLU A 45 -1.25 -11.90 2.12
C GLU A 45 0.26 -11.81 1.86
N VAL A 46 0.93 -10.80 2.43
CA VAL A 46 2.39 -10.65 2.35
C VAL A 46 3.10 -11.80 3.06
N THR A 47 2.70 -12.10 4.30
CA THR A 47 3.28 -13.17 5.12
C THR A 47 3.00 -14.58 4.58
N GLN A 48 1.94 -14.77 3.81
CA GLN A 48 1.66 -16.04 3.12
C GLN A 48 2.54 -16.27 1.87
N GLY A 49 3.47 -15.34 1.55
CA GLY A 49 4.52 -15.55 0.56
C GLY A 49 4.10 -15.35 -0.90
N GLY A 50 2.96 -14.67 -1.14
CA GLY A 50 2.43 -14.43 -2.49
C GLY A 50 2.70 -13.04 -3.06
N VAL A 51 3.31 -12.14 -2.28
CA VAL A 51 3.42 -10.71 -2.60
C VAL A 51 4.85 -10.23 -2.37
N GLU A 52 5.54 -9.87 -3.45
CA GLU A 52 6.91 -9.34 -3.42
C GLU A 52 6.97 -7.81 -3.35
N ARG A 53 5.84 -7.14 -3.64
CA ARG A 53 5.77 -5.68 -3.72
C ARG A 53 4.46 -5.14 -3.19
N ILE A 54 4.53 -4.08 -2.40
CA ILE A 54 3.40 -3.30 -1.92
C ILE A 54 3.47 -1.92 -2.58
N LEU A 55 2.35 -1.47 -3.12
CA LEU A 55 2.22 -0.12 -3.68
C LEU A 55 1.41 0.74 -2.71
N VAL A 56 1.94 1.92 -2.37
CA VAL A 56 1.25 2.90 -1.51
C VAL A 56 1.15 4.26 -2.21
N PRO A 57 0.08 5.04 -2.00
CA PRO A 57 -0.01 6.40 -2.55
C PRO A 57 1.08 7.31 -1.97
N GLY A 58 1.40 7.13 -0.69
CA GLY A 58 2.42 7.87 0.03
C GLY A 58 2.87 7.11 1.27
N LEU A 59 4.08 7.41 1.76
CA LEU A 59 4.65 6.68 2.89
C LEU A 59 3.82 6.83 4.17
N HIS A 60 3.16 7.98 4.37
CA HIS A 60 2.30 8.23 5.53
C HIS A 60 1.12 7.26 5.66
N HIS A 61 0.74 6.54 4.60
CA HIS A 61 -0.28 5.49 4.68
C HIS A 61 0.17 4.29 5.53
N LEU A 62 1.47 4.11 5.78
CA LEU A 62 2.00 3.13 6.73
C LEU A 62 1.92 3.61 8.19
N ALA A 63 1.63 4.89 8.43
CA ALA A 63 1.63 5.47 9.77
C ALA A 63 0.56 4.86 10.70
N VAL A 64 -0.44 4.22 10.12
CA VAL A 64 -1.55 3.57 10.84
C VAL A 64 -1.07 2.43 11.75
N ILE A 65 0.07 1.82 11.44
CA ILE A 65 0.64 0.70 12.23
C ILE A 65 2.00 1.00 12.88
N GLY A 66 2.52 2.21 12.76
CA GLY A 66 3.80 2.58 13.39
C GLY A 66 4.56 3.66 12.62
N ASP A 67 5.88 3.74 12.85
CA ASP A 67 6.73 4.65 12.08
C ASP A 67 6.82 4.17 10.63
N PRO A 68 6.36 4.97 9.64
CA PRO A 68 6.36 4.57 8.24
C PRO A 68 7.72 4.13 7.69
N ARG A 69 8.82 4.71 8.17
CA ARG A 69 10.17 4.34 7.73
C ARG A 69 10.60 3.01 8.33
N ALA A 70 10.29 2.79 9.61
CA ALA A 70 10.58 1.52 10.27
C ALA A 70 9.80 0.38 9.60
N ILE A 71 8.50 0.56 9.38
CA ILE A 71 7.65 -0.43 8.71
C ILE A 71 8.16 -0.76 7.31
N ARG A 72 8.50 0.26 6.50
CA ARG A 72 9.10 0.01 5.18
C ARG A 72 10.39 -0.80 5.29
N ASN A 73 11.28 -0.45 6.22
CA ASN A 73 12.55 -1.15 6.38
C ASN A 73 12.33 -2.61 6.80
N ASP A 74 11.35 -2.88 7.64
CA ASP A 74 11.04 -4.24 8.10
C ASP A 74 10.46 -5.08 6.96
N LEU A 75 9.51 -4.54 6.19
CA LEU A 75 9.01 -5.17 4.96
C LEU A 75 10.15 -5.48 3.97
N GLN A 76 11.08 -4.55 3.79
CA GLN A 76 12.23 -4.77 2.91
C GLN A 76 13.18 -5.85 3.42
N LYS A 77 13.38 -6.00 4.74
CA LYS A 77 14.16 -7.11 5.30
C LYS A 77 13.49 -8.46 5.03
N ASP A 78 12.16 -8.48 4.98
CA ASP A 78 11.37 -9.66 4.67
C ASP A 78 11.25 -9.91 3.15
N GLY A 79 11.98 -9.14 2.32
CA GLY A 79 12.02 -9.32 0.87
C GLY A 79 10.88 -8.64 0.11
N VAL A 80 10.11 -7.77 0.78
CA VAL A 80 8.95 -7.08 0.22
C VAL A 80 9.31 -5.64 -0.07
N ASP A 81 9.29 -5.23 -1.34
CA ASP A 81 9.58 -3.86 -1.70
C ASP A 81 8.34 -2.96 -1.59
N VAL A 82 8.54 -1.71 -1.16
CA VAL A 82 7.45 -0.73 -1.03
C VAL A 82 7.66 0.37 -2.05
N LEU A 83 6.77 0.42 -3.03
CA LEU A 83 6.77 1.40 -4.11
C LEU A 83 5.74 2.52 -3.84
N ILE A 84 6.12 3.75 -4.18
CA ILE A 84 5.29 4.93 -3.94
C ILE A 84 4.81 5.48 -5.29
N ALA A 85 3.49 5.53 -5.49
CA ALA A 85 2.89 5.90 -6.79
C ALA A 85 3.11 7.37 -7.16
N ARG A 86 2.90 8.28 -6.20
CA ARG A 86 3.24 9.72 -6.18
C ARG A 86 2.40 10.37 -5.09
N HIS A 87 2.97 11.37 -4.42
CA HIS A 87 2.25 12.12 -3.39
C HIS A 87 1.00 12.75 -4.01
N ILE A 88 -0.17 12.42 -3.46
CA ILE A 88 -1.35 13.25 -3.59
C ILE A 88 -1.34 14.13 -2.34
N ASP A 89 -1.12 15.42 -2.53
CA ASP A 89 -1.29 16.45 -1.51
C ASP A 89 -2.78 16.61 -1.13
#